data_AF-A0A7K1J217-F1
#
_entry.id   AF-A0A7K1J217-F1
#
_cell.length_a   1.000
_cell.length_b   1.000
_cell.length_c   1.000
_cell.angle_alpha   90.00
_cell.angle_beta   90.00
_cell.angle_gamma   90.00
#
_symmetry.space_group_name_H-M   'P 1'
#
loop_
_entity.id
_entity.type
_entity.pdbx_description
1 polymer ?
#
loop_
_entity_poly.entity_id
_entity_poly.type
_entity_poly.pdbx_seq_one_letter_code
_entity_poly.pdbx_strand_id
1 'polypeptide(L)'
;DVIAVGASEIAGPLADLTVKYPDIFWYCNCGAGFADLPGLAQTVDDSAQISYSAGYATGLLLKDAGNSKATFLGCCDLGFEKEAYLSFELGLKAVLPDAEFSYVKTGSYDYDFDNTAGATEAYNAAKAAGVGAVYPYLGGAHEPIVQLANADGIITMSAGSSTACDRTDLKYDIAVKFDGGDYILEALARIVAGTFKEGEKLVYNIGDNAGPGGSPGAVICNPTPEQQTAMDAIDASLAAGELAADLGAIKGQAYGG
;
A
#
# COMPACT_ATOMS: atom_id res chain seq x y z
N ASP A 1 -0.17 25.54 15.39
CA ASP A 1 0.49 24.53 16.21
C ASP A 1 1.10 23.42 15.37
N VAL A 2 0.30 22.69 14.58
CA VAL A 2 0.80 21.63 13.68
C VAL A 2 0.26 21.82 12.27
N ILE A 3 1.09 21.61 11.24
CA ILE A 3 0.65 21.36 9.86
C ILE A 3 0.99 19.91 9.50
N ALA A 4 -0.03 19.16 9.08
CA ALA A 4 0.08 17.77 8.66
C ALA A 4 -0.05 17.65 7.13
N VAL A 5 0.92 17.00 6.51
CA VAL A 5 0.92 16.66 5.08
C VAL A 5 0.70 15.17 4.92
N GLY A 6 -0.39 14.78 4.27
CA GLY A 6 -0.83 13.37 4.22
C GLY A 6 -0.41 12.61 2.97
N ALA A 7 0.40 13.22 2.09
CA ALA A 7 0.72 12.62 0.80
C ALA A 7 2.04 13.21 0.23
N SER A 8 2.84 12.36 -0.41
CA SER A 8 4.08 12.72 -1.09
C SER A 8 3.89 13.79 -2.18
N GLU A 9 2.71 13.78 -2.79
CA GLU A 9 2.26 14.58 -3.92
C GLU A 9 2.27 16.07 -3.67
N ILE A 10 2.07 16.45 -2.41
CA ILE A 10 2.03 17.82 -1.94
C ILE A 10 3.21 18.14 -1.02
N ALA A 11 4.17 17.22 -0.90
CA ALA A 11 5.30 17.33 0.02
C ALA A 11 6.51 18.08 -0.55
N GLY A 12 6.54 18.33 -1.88
CA GLY A 12 7.65 19.01 -2.56
C GLY A 12 8.11 20.33 -1.91
N PRO A 13 7.20 21.21 -1.46
CA PRO A 13 7.58 22.46 -0.80
C PRO A 13 8.14 22.32 0.63
N LEU A 14 8.10 21.13 1.27
CA LEU A 14 8.40 20.99 2.70
C LEU A 14 9.84 21.34 3.06
N ALA A 15 10.80 21.10 2.17
CA ALA A 15 12.20 21.48 2.40
C ALA A 15 12.36 23.00 2.65
N ASP A 16 11.59 23.82 1.94
CA ASP A 16 11.60 25.27 2.09
C ASP A 16 10.69 25.74 3.23
N LEU A 17 9.50 25.14 3.36
CA LEU A 17 8.48 25.57 4.32
C LEU A 17 8.91 25.33 5.78
N THR A 18 9.55 24.20 6.05
CA THR A 18 10.05 23.84 7.39
C THR A 18 11.13 24.82 7.88
N VAL A 19 11.97 25.32 6.98
CA VAL A 19 12.99 26.35 7.29
C VAL A 19 12.36 27.74 7.43
N LYS A 20 11.41 28.08 6.55
CA LYS A 20 10.78 29.40 6.51
C LYS A 20 9.87 29.66 7.72
N TYR A 21 9.24 28.61 8.24
CA TYR A 21 8.28 28.71 9.34
C TYR A 21 8.65 27.72 10.47
N PRO A 22 9.76 27.99 11.20
CA PRO A 22 10.27 27.08 12.23
C PRO A 22 9.42 27.06 13.50
N ASP A 23 8.47 28.00 13.64
CA ASP A 23 7.55 28.06 14.79
C ASP A 23 6.31 27.17 14.60
N ILE A 24 6.16 26.54 13.43
CA ILE A 24 5.10 25.58 13.13
C ILE A 24 5.68 24.18 13.27
N PHE A 25 5.00 23.28 13.97
CA PHE A 25 5.38 21.87 13.96
C PHE A 25 4.97 21.23 12.64
N TRP A 26 5.91 20.71 11.87
CA TRP A 26 5.63 20.04 10.60
C TRP A 26 5.63 18.52 10.76
N TYR A 27 4.56 17.91 10.26
CA TYR A 27 4.41 16.46 10.20
C TYR A 27 4.10 16.01 8.78
N CYS A 28 4.65 14.87 8.38
CA CYS A 28 4.25 14.22 7.14
C CYS A 28 4.10 12.69 7.25
N ASN A 29 3.03 12.18 6.65
CA ASN A 29 2.99 10.82 6.14
C ASN A 29 3.28 10.88 4.64
N CYS A 30 4.56 11.06 4.31
CA CYS A 30 5.00 11.34 2.94
C CYS A 30 5.24 10.06 2.12
N GLY A 31 4.97 8.88 2.68
CA GLY A 31 5.21 7.60 2.02
C GLY A 31 6.69 7.28 1.78
N ALA A 32 6.91 6.16 1.07
CA ALA A 32 8.24 5.64 0.79
C ALA A 32 9.06 6.55 -0.15
N GLY A 33 10.35 6.68 0.14
CA GLY A 33 11.31 7.43 -0.69
C GLY A 33 11.38 8.94 -0.42
N PHE A 34 10.56 9.49 0.48
CA PHE A 34 10.68 10.89 0.88
C PHE A 34 11.96 11.13 1.70
N ALA A 35 12.60 12.28 1.49
CA ALA A 35 13.87 12.61 2.11
C ALA A 35 13.71 13.00 3.59
N ASP A 36 14.73 12.66 4.39
CA ASP A 36 14.80 13.10 5.78
C ASP A 36 15.06 14.61 5.86
N LEU A 37 14.14 15.32 6.50
CA LEU A 37 14.24 16.76 6.75
C LEU A 37 14.34 17.02 8.25
N PRO A 38 15.35 17.79 8.72
CA PRO A 38 15.51 18.09 10.15
C PRO A 38 14.30 18.79 10.79
N GLY A 39 13.54 19.56 10.01
CA GLY A 39 12.35 20.26 10.46
C GLY A 39 11.04 19.51 10.20
N LEU A 40 11.08 18.19 9.96
CA LEU A 40 9.89 17.40 9.64
C LEU A 40 9.83 16.14 10.49
N ALA A 41 8.75 15.97 11.24
CA ALA A 41 8.43 14.70 11.88
C ALA A 41 7.74 13.80 10.84
N GLN A 42 8.17 12.54 10.71
CA GLN A 42 7.61 11.65 9.68
C GLN A 42 7.13 10.31 10.22
N THR A 43 6.00 9.84 9.71
CA THR A 43 5.63 8.42 9.79
C THR A 43 5.92 7.77 8.45
N VAL A 44 6.57 6.62 8.47
CA VAL A 44 6.95 5.86 7.27
C VAL A 44 6.65 4.38 7.48
N ASP A 45 6.43 3.67 6.40
CA ASP A 45 6.34 2.21 6.37
C ASP A 45 7.19 1.64 5.22
N ASP A 46 7.28 0.31 5.16
CA ASP A 46 7.98 -0.40 4.09
C ASP A 46 6.98 -0.89 3.02
N SER A 47 6.70 -0.03 2.05
CA SER A 47 5.76 -0.30 0.95
C SER A 47 6.10 -1.58 0.18
N ALA A 48 7.38 -1.88 -0.03
CA ALA A 48 7.80 -3.12 -0.65
C ALA A 48 7.39 -4.36 0.16
N GLN A 49 7.59 -4.36 1.48
CA GLN A 49 7.14 -5.48 2.33
C GLN A 49 5.62 -5.61 2.30
N ILE A 50 4.91 -4.49 2.45
CA ILE A 50 3.44 -4.46 2.44
C ILE A 50 2.91 -5.01 1.11
N SER A 51 3.43 -4.52 -0.01
CA SER A 51 2.96 -4.92 -1.33
C SER A 51 3.35 -6.36 -1.68
N TYR A 52 4.51 -6.84 -1.21
CA TYR A 52 4.87 -8.26 -1.29
C TYR A 52 3.84 -9.13 -0.59
N SER A 53 3.49 -8.82 0.67
CA SER A 53 2.49 -9.59 1.42
C SER A 53 1.12 -9.59 0.72
N ALA A 54 0.73 -8.47 0.09
CA ALA A 54 -0.50 -8.36 -0.70
C ALA A 54 -0.47 -9.25 -1.95
N GLY A 55 0.66 -9.29 -2.66
CA GLY A 55 0.88 -10.20 -3.78
C GLY A 55 0.78 -11.66 -3.35
N TYR A 56 1.43 -12.01 -2.23
CA TYR A 56 1.41 -13.36 -1.68
C TYR A 56 0.00 -13.81 -1.31
N ALA A 57 -0.75 -12.98 -0.59
CA ALA A 57 -2.16 -13.20 -0.28
C ALA A 57 -3.01 -13.40 -1.54
N THR A 58 -2.79 -12.56 -2.56
CA THR A 58 -3.49 -12.68 -3.85
C THR A 58 -3.16 -14.00 -4.55
N GLY A 59 -1.90 -14.44 -4.51
CA GLY A 59 -1.49 -15.72 -5.06
C GLY A 59 -2.16 -16.91 -4.39
N LEU A 60 -2.33 -16.87 -3.06
CA LEU A 60 -3.07 -17.92 -2.33
C LEU A 60 -4.54 -17.99 -2.79
N LEU A 61 -5.21 -16.84 -2.87
CA LEU A 61 -6.63 -16.79 -3.27
C LEU A 61 -6.84 -17.20 -4.73
N LEU A 62 -5.96 -16.76 -5.64
CA LEU A 62 -6.02 -17.14 -7.06
C LEU A 62 -5.81 -18.64 -7.25
N LYS A 63 -4.86 -19.23 -6.50
CA LYS A 63 -4.59 -20.66 -6.55
C LYS A 63 -5.82 -21.48 -6.18
N ASP A 64 -6.52 -21.09 -5.12
CA ASP A 64 -7.75 -21.75 -4.68
C ASP A 64 -8.92 -21.53 -5.66
N ALA A 65 -8.95 -20.38 -6.31
CA ALA A 65 -9.91 -20.07 -7.37
C ALA A 65 -9.60 -20.75 -8.73
N GLY A 66 -8.45 -21.43 -8.86
CA GLY A 66 -8.01 -22.03 -10.12
C GLY A 66 -7.73 -20.99 -11.22
N ASN A 67 -7.33 -19.78 -10.84
CA ASN A 67 -6.96 -18.69 -11.74
C ASN A 67 -5.48 -18.31 -11.52
N SER A 68 -4.88 -17.61 -12.48
CA SER A 68 -3.47 -17.22 -12.46
C SER A 68 -3.25 -15.80 -12.98
N LYS A 69 -4.30 -15.00 -13.14
CA LYS A 69 -4.23 -13.65 -13.73
C LYS A 69 -4.55 -12.58 -12.70
N ALA A 70 -3.64 -11.63 -12.52
CA ALA A 70 -3.83 -10.47 -11.66
C ALA A 70 -3.52 -9.17 -12.41
N THR A 71 -4.30 -8.13 -12.13
CA THR A 71 -4.05 -6.78 -12.63
C THR A 71 -3.94 -5.78 -11.50
N PHE A 72 -2.86 -5.01 -11.50
CA PHE A 72 -2.65 -3.86 -10.62
C PHE A 72 -3.04 -2.59 -11.37
N LEU A 73 -3.98 -1.82 -10.83
CA LEU A 73 -4.38 -0.53 -11.37
C LEU A 73 -3.71 0.56 -10.54
N GLY A 74 -2.80 1.30 -11.15
CA GLY A 74 -2.18 2.48 -10.54
C GLY A 74 -2.53 3.73 -11.32
N CYS A 75 -2.30 4.87 -10.68
CA CYS A 75 -2.40 6.18 -11.31
C CYS A 75 -1.44 6.29 -12.48
N CYS A 76 -0.13 6.19 -12.22
CA CYS A 76 0.81 7.06 -12.94
C CYS A 76 2.22 6.50 -13.23
N ASP A 77 2.59 5.36 -12.66
CA ASP A 77 3.94 4.73 -12.70
C ASP A 77 5.00 5.53 -11.93
N LEU A 78 4.55 6.17 -10.85
CA LEU A 78 5.41 6.90 -9.92
C LEU A 78 6.34 5.94 -9.16
N GLY A 79 7.40 6.45 -8.55
CA GLY A 79 8.40 5.63 -7.85
C GLY A 79 7.77 4.68 -6.81
N PHE A 80 6.89 5.19 -5.95
CA PHE A 80 6.22 4.36 -4.94
C PHE A 80 5.22 3.36 -5.55
N GLU A 81 4.57 3.70 -6.67
CA GLU A 81 3.70 2.74 -7.40
C GLU A 81 4.55 1.61 -7.98
N LYS A 82 5.71 1.95 -8.55
CA LYS A 82 6.69 1.00 -9.09
C LYS A 82 7.25 0.08 -8.02
N GLU A 83 7.61 0.61 -6.86
CA GLU A 83 7.96 -0.21 -5.69
C GLU A 83 6.82 -1.17 -5.33
N ALA A 84 5.58 -0.68 -5.29
CA ALA A 84 4.41 -1.45 -4.90
C ALA A 84 4.10 -2.57 -5.91
N TYR A 85 3.94 -2.27 -7.20
CA TYR A 85 3.51 -3.27 -8.17
C TYR A 85 4.59 -4.32 -8.46
N LEU A 86 5.88 -3.96 -8.40
CA LEU A 86 6.97 -4.93 -8.56
C LEU A 86 7.06 -5.88 -7.35
N SER A 87 6.91 -5.33 -6.14
CA SER A 87 6.88 -6.13 -4.91
C SER A 87 5.64 -7.03 -4.86
N PHE A 88 4.49 -6.52 -5.30
CA PHE A 88 3.26 -7.30 -5.46
C PHE A 88 3.44 -8.44 -6.45
N GLU A 89 4.01 -8.19 -7.62
CA GLU A 89 4.29 -9.25 -8.60
C GLU A 89 5.23 -10.32 -8.03
N LEU A 90 6.26 -9.91 -7.30
CA LEU A 90 7.20 -10.84 -6.65
C LEU A 90 6.48 -11.73 -5.62
N GLY A 91 5.64 -11.15 -4.75
CA GLY A 91 4.85 -11.89 -3.78
C GLY A 91 3.83 -12.84 -4.43
N LEU A 92 3.15 -12.38 -5.49
CA LEU A 92 2.22 -13.20 -6.28
C LEU A 92 2.91 -14.43 -6.85
N LYS A 93 4.09 -14.24 -7.47
CA LYS A 93 4.85 -15.31 -8.11
C LYS A 93 5.53 -16.25 -7.13
N ALA A 94 5.69 -15.86 -5.87
CA ALA A 94 6.16 -16.76 -4.82
C ALA A 94 5.16 -17.91 -4.54
N VAL A 95 3.85 -17.68 -4.77
CA VAL A 95 2.79 -18.70 -4.61
C VAL A 95 2.40 -19.31 -5.95
N LEU A 96 2.33 -18.49 -7.00
CA LEU A 96 1.95 -18.88 -8.37
C LEU A 96 3.05 -18.46 -9.37
N PRO A 97 4.10 -19.28 -9.55
CA PRO A 97 5.26 -18.89 -10.38
C PRO A 97 4.91 -18.49 -11.83
N ASP A 98 3.88 -19.12 -12.40
CA ASP A 98 3.41 -18.89 -13.77
C ASP A 98 2.27 -17.85 -13.85
N ALA A 99 2.04 -17.05 -12.79
CA ALA A 99 1.01 -16.03 -12.81
C ALA A 99 1.25 -14.98 -13.90
N GLU A 100 0.20 -14.66 -14.65
CA GLU A 100 0.16 -13.52 -15.57
C GLU A 100 -0.16 -12.26 -14.75
N PHE A 101 0.78 -11.33 -14.73
CA PHE A 101 0.64 -10.05 -14.03
C PHE A 101 0.64 -8.89 -15.02
N SER A 102 -0.22 -7.90 -14.79
CA SER A 102 -0.19 -6.64 -15.52
C SER A 102 -0.34 -5.44 -14.59
N TYR A 103 0.42 -4.38 -14.89
CA TYR A 103 0.20 -3.05 -14.35
C TYR A 103 -0.49 -2.18 -15.42
N VAL A 104 -1.53 -1.44 -15.04
CA VAL A 104 -2.21 -0.50 -15.94
C VAL A 104 -2.26 0.88 -15.30
N LYS A 105 -1.71 1.87 -16.01
CA LYS A 105 -1.80 3.29 -15.70
C LYS A 105 -3.21 3.81 -15.99
N THR A 106 -3.88 4.40 -15.01
CA THR A 106 -5.27 4.88 -15.13
C THR A 106 -5.41 6.39 -15.09
N GLY A 107 -4.43 7.12 -14.57
CA GLY A 107 -4.44 8.57 -14.42
C GLY A 107 -4.25 9.31 -15.75
N SER A 108 -4.90 10.46 -15.90
CA SER A 108 -4.79 11.33 -17.09
C SER A 108 -3.57 12.26 -17.05
N TYR A 109 -3.04 12.49 -15.86
CA TYR A 109 -1.84 13.26 -15.54
C TYR A 109 -1.21 12.70 -14.27
N ASP A 110 0.02 13.10 -13.94
CA ASP A 110 0.71 12.61 -12.74
C ASP A 110 -0.09 12.90 -11.48
N TYR A 111 -0.21 11.91 -10.60
CA TYR A 111 -0.98 11.95 -9.34
C TYR A 111 -2.52 12.04 -9.49
N ASP A 112 -3.08 11.77 -10.67
CA ASP A 112 -4.51 11.57 -10.92
C ASP A 112 -5.05 10.21 -10.40
N PHE A 113 -4.95 9.98 -9.09
CA PHE A 113 -5.45 8.78 -8.40
C PHE A 113 -6.98 8.65 -8.37
N ASP A 114 -7.69 9.72 -8.75
CA ASP A 114 -9.14 9.84 -8.66
C ASP A 114 -9.84 9.62 -10.03
N ASN A 115 -9.07 9.28 -11.08
CA ASN A 115 -9.62 9.05 -12.42
C ASN A 115 -10.46 7.76 -12.51
N THR A 116 -11.70 7.86 -12.04
CA THR A 116 -12.65 6.74 -12.02
C THR A 116 -12.97 6.26 -13.43
N ALA A 117 -13.00 7.15 -14.42
CA ALA A 117 -13.29 6.79 -15.82
C ALA A 117 -12.16 5.92 -16.40
N GLY A 118 -10.91 6.37 -16.27
CA GLY A 118 -9.73 5.61 -16.72
C GLY A 118 -9.59 4.28 -15.98
N ALA A 119 -9.82 4.27 -14.67
CA ALA A 119 -9.79 3.04 -13.87
C ALA A 119 -10.89 2.06 -14.29
N THR A 120 -12.09 2.54 -14.62
CA THR A 120 -13.20 1.70 -15.08
C THR A 120 -12.91 1.07 -16.44
N GLU A 121 -12.30 1.83 -17.37
CA GLU A 121 -11.88 1.29 -18.66
C GLU A 121 -10.83 0.19 -18.49
N ALA A 122 -9.80 0.44 -17.68
CA ALA A 122 -8.76 -0.53 -17.38
C ALA A 122 -9.30 -1.80 -16.72
N TYR A 123 -10.21 -1.64 -15.74
CA TYR A 123 -10.89 -2.76 -15.10
C TYR A 123 -11.67 -3.61 -16.11
N ASN A 124 -12.46 -2.98 -16.99
CA ASN A 124 -13.25 -3.71 -17.98
C ASN A 124 -12.38 -4.48 -18.98
N ALA A 125 -11.22 -3.91 -19.36
CA ALA A 125 -10.25 -4.60 -20.19
C ALA A 125 -9.63 -5.82 -19.47
N ALA A 126 -9.25 -5.67 -18.19
CA ALA A 126 -8.74 -6.77 -17.38
C ALA A 126 -9.77 -7.89 -17.21
N LYS A 127 -11.04 -7.53 -16.94
CA LYS A 127 -12.15 -8.48 -16.90
C LYS A 127 -12.33 -9.22 -18.22
N ALA A 128 -12.32 -8.52 -19.34
CA ALA A 128 -12.43 -9.13 -20.66
C ALA A 128 -11.27 -10.10 -20.97
N ALA A 129 -10.09 -9.87 -20.37
CA ALA A 129 -8.92 -10.75 -20.45
C ALA A 129 -8.96 -11.94 -19.48
N GLY A 130 -10.01 -12.05 -18.65
CA GLY A 130 -10.21 -13.16 -17.71
C GLY A 130 -9.44 -13.03 -16.40
N VAL A 131 -9.17 -11.80 -15.94
CA VAL A 131 -8.49 -11.56 -14.67
C VAL A 131 -9.22 -12.23 -13.50
N GLY A 132 -8.49 -12.86 -12.59
CA GLY A 132 -9.04 -13.43 -11.36
C GLY A 132 -8.96 -12.48 -10.17
N ALA A 133 -8.01 -11.54 -10.18
CA ALA A 133 -7.81 -10.54 -9.13
C ALA A 133 -7.47 -9.16 -9.69
N VAL A 134 -8.06 -8.11 -9.11
CA VAL A 134 -7.70 -6.72 -9.40
C VAL A 134 -7.33 -6.00 -8.11
N TYR A 135 -6.12 -5.43 -8.08
CA TYR A 135 -5.69 -4.51 -7.03
C TYR A 135 -5.85 -3.06 -7.51
N PRO A 136 -6.92 -2.34 -7.08
CA PRO A 136 -7.04 -0.91 -7.32
C PRO A 136 -6.17 -0.12 -6.33
N TYR A 137 -4.90 0.13 -6.65
CA TYR A 137 -4.03 1.01 -5.87
C TYR A 137 -4.28 2.48 -6.25
N LEU A 138 -5.43 2.97 -5.82
CA LEU A 138 -6.03 4.22 -6.26
C LEU A 138 -6.54 5.05 -5.07
N GLY A 139 -6.83 6.32 -5.32
CA GLY A 139 -7.43 7.24 -4.36
C GLY A 139 -8.96 7.15 -4.43
N GLY A 140 -9.62 8.24 -4.78
CA GLY A 140 -11.07 8.32 -4.97
C GLY A 140 -11.62 7.36 -6.03
N ALA A 141 -10.80 6.86 -6.95
CA ALA A 141 -11.20 5.83 -7.91
C ALA A 141 -11.23 4.40 -7.32
N HIS A 142 -10.70 4.19 -6.11
CA HIS A 142 -10.59 2.86 -5.49
C HIS A 142 -11.94 2.16 -5.29
N GLU A 143 -12.84 2.77 -4.51
CA GLU A 143 -14.11 2.14 -4.15
C GLU A 143 -15.03 1.84 -5.35
N PRO A 144 -15.14 2.71 -6.37
CA PRO A 144 -15.85 2.36 -7.61
C PRO A 144 -15.34 1.07 -8.27
N ILE A 145 -14.02 0.84 -8.28
CA ILE A 145 -13.46 -0.40 -8.86
C ILE A 145 -13.72 -1.61 -7.96
N VAL A 146 -13.65 -1.45 -6.64
CA VAL A 146 -14.02 -2.49 -5.68
C VAL A 146 -15.49 -2.91 -5.89
N GLN A 147 -16.39 -1.95 -6.10
CA GLN A 147 -17.81 -2.24 -6.40
C GLN A 147 -17.98 -3.06 -7.67
N LEU A 148 -17.23 -2.74 -8.73
CA LEU A 148 -17.25 -3.52 -9.97
C LEU A 148 -16.71 -4.95 -9.72
N ALA A 149 -15.57 -5.08 -9.03
CA ALA A 149 -14.99 -6.36 -8.67
C ALA A 149 -15.94 -7.24 -7.84
N ASN A 150 -16.63 -6.64 -6.86
CA ASN A 150 -17.65 -7.31 -6.06
C ASN A 150 -18.82 -7.82 -6.90
N ALA A 151 -19.30 -7.02 -7.86
CA ALA A 151 -20.39 -7.39 -8.75
C ALA A 151 -20.01 -8.54 -9.71
N ASP A 152 -18.75 -8.56 -10.15
CA ASP A 152 -18.23 -9.56 -11.09
C ASP A 152 -17.60 -10.79 -10.40
N GLY A 153 -17.51 -10.80 -9.06
CA GLY A 153 -16.91 -11.90 -8.30
C GLY A 153 -15.39 -12.03 -8.49
N ILE A 154 -14.71 -10.92 -8.80
CA ILE A 154 -13.27 -10.84 -8.96
C ILE A 154 -12.62 -10.51 -7.62
N ILE A 155 -11.53 -11.19 -7.28
CA ILE A 155 -10.79 -10.97 -6.03
C ILE A 155 -10.32 -9.52 -5.99
N THR A 156 -10.57 -8.83 -4.88
CA THR A 156 -10.12 -7.45 -4.71
C THR A 156 -9.67 -7.14 -3.29
N MET A 157 -9.00 -6.01 -3.13
CA MET A 157 -8.30 -5.66 -1.91
C MET A 157 -8.31 -4.17 -1.64
N SER A 158 -8.19 -3.80 -0.36
CA SER A 158 -8.07 -2.40 0.03
C SER A 158 -6.70 -1.84 -0.33
N ALA A 159 -6.60 -0.51 -0.35
CA ALA A 159 -5.34 0.21 -0.46
C ALA A 159 -5.23 1.19 0.72
N GLY A 160 -4.80 0.68 1.88
CA GLY A 160 -4.44 1.50 3.04
C GLY A 160 -5.27 1.20 4.28
N SER A 161 -6.58 0.96 4.15
CA SER A 161 -7.46 0.81 5.32
C SER A 161 -7.11 -0.40 6.19
N SER A 162 -6.93 -0.16 7.49
CA SER A 162 -6.66 -1.22 8.49
C SER A 162 -7.89 -2.05 8.87
N THR A 163 -9.09 -1.57 8.53
CA THR A 163 -10.39 -2.14 8.93
C THR A 163 -11.22 -2.61 7.73
N ALA A 164 -10.62 -2.74 6.56
CA ALA A 164 -11.34 -3.10 5.33
C ALA A 164 -12.12 -4.43 5.43
N CYS A 165 -11.62 -5.41 6.20
CA CYS A 165 -12.31 -6.69 6.41
C CYS A 165 -13.58 -6.57 7.27
N ASP A 166 -13.72 -5.52 8.06
CA ASP A 166 -14.88 -5.29 8.93
C ASP A 166 -16.03 -4.57 8.21
N ARG A 167 -15.79 -4.09 6.98
CA ARG A 167 -16.80 -3.37 6.20
C ARG A 167 -17.91 -4.29 5.73
N THR A 168 -19.12 -3.72 5.70
CA THR A 168 -20.34 -4.42 5.26
C THR A 168 -20.93 -3.84 3.97
N ASP A 169 -20.49 -2.65 3.57
CA ASP A 169 -20.96 -1.92 2.40
C ASP A 169 -20.13 -2.24 1.14
N LEU A 170 -18.84 -2.52 1.31
CA LEU A 170 -17.94 -3.09 0.29
C LEU A 170 -17.31 -4.37 0.82
N LYS A 171 -17.13 -5.35 -0.05
CA LYS A 171 -16.47 -6.60 0.27
C LYS A 171 -15.02 -6.56 -0.20
N TYR A 172 -14.10 -6.81 0.72
CA TYR A 172 -12.70 -7.01 0.42
C TYR A 172 -12.33 -8.47 0.69
N ASP A 173 -11.52 -9.06 -0.19
CA ASP A 173 -10.97 -10.40 0.05
C ASP A 173 -9.63 -10.31 0.79
N ILE A 174 -8.91 -9.19 0.62
CA ILE A 174 -7.66 -8.86 1.30
C ILE A 174 -7.73 -7.42 1.81
N ALA A 175 -7.34 -7.18 3.06
CA ALA A 175 -7.04 -5.83 3.54
C ALA A 175 -5.53 -5.59 3.45
N VAL A 176 -5.11 -4.61 2.64
CA VAL A 176 -3.71 -4.15 2.58
C VAL A 176 -3.60 -2.92 3.47
N LYS A 177 -2.87 -3.06 4.57
CA LYS A 177 -2.87 -2.15 5.72
C LYS A 177 -1.64 -1.24 5.67
N PHE A 178 -1.88 0.05 5.46
CA PHE A 178 -0.93 1.15 5.55
C PHE A 178 -1.71 2.44 5.85
N ASP A 179 -2.47 2.41 6.95
CA ASP A 179 -3.52 3.39 7.19
C ASP A 179 -2.93 4.71 7.69
N GLY A 180 -2.91 5.72 6.81
CA GLY A 180 -2.41 7.03 7.18
C GLY A 180 -3.23 7.71 8.28
N GLY A 181 -4.51 7.35 8.44
CA GLY A 181 -5.37 7.79 9.53
C GLY A 181 -4.94 7.20 10.88
N ASP A 182 -4.58 5.92 10.91
CA ASP A 182 -4.03 5.30 12.11
C ASP A 182 -2.69 5.93 12.49
N TYR A 183 -1.78 6.09 11.54
CA TYR A 183 -0.45 6.65 11.79
C TYR A 183 -0.52 8.10 12.31
N ILE A 184 -1.38 8.95 11.73
CA ILE A 184 -1.50 10.34 12.19
C ILE A 184 -2.10 10.43 13.60
N LEU A 185 -3.03 9.54 13.97
CA LEU A 185 -3.60 9.53 15.32
C LEU A 185 -2.54 9.22 16.37
N GLU A 186 -1.68 8.23 16.13
CA GLU A 186 -0.56 7.96 17.03
C GLU A 186 0.48 9.10 17.02
N ALA A 187 0.84 9.61 15.84
CA ALA A 187 1.80 10.69 15.72
C ALA A 187 1.33 11.92 16.52
N LEU A 188 0.07 12.33 16.36
CA LEU A 188 -0.51 13.46 17.10
C LEU A 188 -0.50 13.21 18.62
N ALA A 189 -0.81 12.00 19.08
CA ALA A 189 -0.75 11.67 20.50
C ALA A 189 0.68 11.82 21.06
N ARG A 190 1.69 11.36 20.30
CA ARG A 190 3.11 11.47 20.68
C ARG A 190 3.63 12.91 20.59
N ILE A 191 3.17 13.70 19.61
CA ILE A 191 3.48 15.13 19.48
C ILE A 191 2.96 15.89 20.69
N VAL A 192 1.69 15.68 21.07
CA VAL A 192 1.07 16.31 22.25
C VAL A 192 1.79 15.90 23.55
N ALA A 193 2.25 14.64 23.64
CA ALA A 193 3.05 14.16 24.76
C ALA A 193 4.50 14.66 24.77
N GLY A 194 4.97 15.28 23.68
CA GLY A 194 6.36 15.72 23.52
C GLY A 194 7.37 14.60 23.28
N THR A 195 6.90 13.40 22.92
CA THR A 195 7.71 12.19 22.69
C THR A 195 7.96 11.89 21.21
N PHE A 196 7.46 12.74 20.32
CA PHE A 196 7.76 12.71 18.89
C PHE A 196 7.99 14.14 18.39
N LYS A 197 9.14 14.35 17.74
CA LYS A 197 9.66 15.69 17.41
C LYS A 197 10.02 15.79 15.93
N GLU A 198 10.12 17.02 15.44
CA GLU A 198 10.66 17.29 14.11
C GLU A 198 12.07 16.72 13.96
N GLY A 199 12.34 16.14 12.78
CA GLY A 199 13.58 15.41 12.49
C GLY A 199 13.57 13.95 12.94
N GLU A 200 12.54 13.50 13.68
CA GLU A 200 12.36 12.09 14.05
C GLU A 200 11.47 11.35 13.04
N LYS A 201 11.63 10.02 13.03
CA LYS A 201 10.80 9.10 12.25
C LYS A 201 10.18 8.02 13.12
N LEU A 202 8.89 7.77 12.89
CA LEU A 202 8.21 6.56 13.33
C LEU A 202 8.13 5.62 12.13
N VAL A 203 8.71 4.44 12.25
CA VAL A 203 8.77 3.45 11.16
C VAL A 203 7.90 2.27 11.54
N TYR A 204 6.89 2.00 10.73
CA TYR A 204 6.01 0.85 10.87
C TYR A 204 6.50 -0.29 9.98
N ASN A 205 6.82 -1.42 10.58
CA ASN A 205 7.31 -2.61 9.87
C ASN A 205 6.31 -3.75 10.02
N ILE A 206 6.29 -4.67 9.07
CA ILE A 206 5.53 -5.92 9.22
C ILE A 206 6.02 -6.65 10.48
N GLY A 207 5.07 -7.16 11.26
CA GLY A 207 5.29 -7.77 12.58
C GLY A 207 5.20 -6.79 13.75
N ASP A 208 5.15 -5.47 13.51
CA ASP A 208 4.95 -4.49 14.57
C ASP A 208 3.46 -4.38 14.96
N ASN A 209 3.08 -5.09 16.01
CA ASN A 209 1.71 -5.07 16.53
C ASN A 209 1.45 -3.94 17.55
N ALA A 210 2.45 -3.11 17.85
CA ALA A 210 2.30 -2.03 18.83
C ALA A 210 1.67 -0.77 18.24
N GLY A 211 1.62 -0.65 16.91
CA GLY A 211 1.04 0.49 16.19
C GLY A 211 -0.50 0.51 16.15
N PRO A 212 -1.10 1.68 15.92
CA PRO A 212 -2.54 1.81 15.64
C PRO A 212 -2.87 1.04 14.35
N GLY A 213 -3.99 0.32 14.34
CA GLY A 213 -4.34 -0.58 13.23
C GLY A 213 -3.60 -1.93 13.25
N GLY A 214 -2.67 -2.16 14.18
CA GLY A 214 -1.84 -3.38 14.26
C GLY A 214 -0.74 -3.41 13.18
N SER A 215 -0.17 -4.60 12.92
CA SER A 215 0.90 -4.72 11.91
C SER A 215 0.47 -4.19 10.54
N PRO A 216 1.28 -3.35 9.87
CA PRO A 216 1.12 -3.10 8.44
C PRO A 216 1.34 -4.41 7.65
N GLY A 217 0.91 -4.42 6.40
CA GLY A 217 0.94 -5.62 5.54
C GLY A 217 -0.45 -6.06 5.10
N ALA A 218 -0.54 -7.23 4.47
CA ALA A 218 -1.79 -7.77 3.96
C ALA A 218 -2.37 -8.83 4.88
N VAL A 219 -3.69 -8.81 5.06
CA VAL A 219 -4.44 -9.90 5.70
C VAL A 219 -5.56 -10.36 4.78
N ILE A 220 -5.77 -11.67 4.68
CA ILE A 220 -6.93 -12.23 3.99
C ILE A 220 -8.13 -12.08 4.92
N CYS A 221 -9.25 -11.54 4.44
CA CYS A 221 -10.37 -11.19 5.30
C CYS A 221 -11.15 -12.39 5.84
N ASN A 222 -11.16 -13.51 5.12
CA ASN A 222 -11.78 -14.76 5.56
C ASN A 222 -10.86 -15.94 5.24
N PRO A 223 -9.72 -16.07 5.94
CA PRO A 223 -8.71 -17.04 5.59
C PRO A 223 -9.13 -18.47 5.99
N THR A 224 -8.72 -19.45 5.19
CA THR A 224 -8.65 -20.83 5.70
C THR A 224 -7.49 -20.97 6.70
N PRO A 225 -7.46 -22.01 7.54
CA PRO A 225 -6.33 -22.25 8.44
C PRO A 225 -4.98 -22.34 7.70
N GLU A 226 -4.96 -22.92 6.51
CA GLU A 226 -3.76 -23.03 5.68
C GLU A 226 -3.32 -21.68 5.14
N GLN A 227 -4.27 -20.85 4.68
CA GLN A 227 -3.99 -19.49 4.24
C GLN A 227 -3.45 -18.62 5.39
N GLN A 228 -4.07 -18.69 6.58
CA GLN A 228 -3.58 -17.97 7.75
C GLN A 228 -2.16 -18.41 8.13
N THR A 229 -1.90 -19.72 8.16
CA THR A 229 -0.55 -20.26 8.46
C THR A 229 0.49 -19.78 7.45
N ALA A 230 0.12 -19.71 6.16
CA ALA A 230 1.01 -19.21 5.11
C ALA A 230 1.26 -17.70 5.25
N MET A 231 0.24 -16.91 5.59
CA MET A 231 0.38 -15.48 5.87
C MET A 231 1.26 -15.22 7.10
N ASP A 232 1.05 -15.94 8.20
CA ASP A 232 1.87 -15.80 9.41
C ASP A 232 3.35 -16.13 9.13
N ALA A 233 3.61 -17.15 8.31
CA ALA A 233 4.96 -17.55 7.93
C ALA A 233 5.65 -16.49 7.09
N ILE A 234 4.95 -15.92 6.09
CA ILE A 234 5.57 -14.90 5.23
C ILE A 234 5.79 -13.58 5.95
N ASP A 235 4.88 -13.20 6.86
CA ASP A 235 5.06 -12.02 7.72
C ASP A 235 6.27 -12.19 8.64
N ALA A 236 6.50 -13.39 9.18
CA ALA A 236 7.69 -13.69 9.97
C ALA A 236 8.99 -13.59 9.14
N SER A 237 8.99 -14.09 7.90
CA SER A 237 10.14 -13.96 6.98
C SER A 237 10.43 -12.51 6.60
N LEU A 238 9.38 -11.70 6.35
CA LEU A 238 9.50 -10.27 6.07
C LEU A 238 10.07 -9.52 7.30
N ALA A 239 9.53 -9.78 8.50
CA ALA A 239 10.00 -9.19 9.75
C ALA A 239 11.44 -9.59 10.09
N ALA A 240 11.86 -10.81 9.72
CA ALA A 240 13.24 -11.29 9.87
C ALA A 240 14.20 -10.70 8.82
N GLY A 241 13.70 -10.01 7.81
CA GLY A 241 14.50 -9.40 6.73
C GLY A 241 15.01 -10.40 5.70
N GLU A 242 14.42 -11.59 5.60
CA GLU A 242 14.87 -12.65 4.68
C GLU A 242 14.75 -12.22 3.20
N LEU A 243 13.80 -11.33 2.90
CA LEU A 243 13.56 -10.78 1.56
C LEU A 243 14.20 -9.39 1.34
N ALA A 244 15.01 -8.90 2.29
CA ALA A 244 15.54 -7.53 2.23
C ALA A 244 16.40 -7.24 0.97
N ALA A 245 17.11 -8.25 0.45
CA ALA A 245 17.92 -8.09 -0.76
C ALA A 245 17.04 -7.90 -2.01
N ASP A 246 16.03 -8.74 -2.19
CA ASP A 246 15.13 -8.68 -3.35
C ASP A 246 14.27 -7.41 -3.31
N LEU A 247 13.70 -7.08 -2.15
CA LEU A 247 12.94 -5.85 -1.96
C LEU A 247 13.84 -4.60 -2.10
N GLY A 248 15.09 -4.68 -1.66
CA GLY A 248 16.09 -3.62 -1.86
C GLY A 248 16.41 -3.38 -3.34
N ALA A 249 16.48 -4.43 -4.15
CA ALA A 249 16.67 -4.31 -5.59
C ALA A 249 15.47 -3.62 -6.27
N ILE A 250 14.23 -3.96 -5.84
CA ILE A 250 13.01 -3.30 -6.31
C ILE A 250 13.02 -1.81 -5.95
N LYS A 251 13.37 -1.45 -4.71
CA LYS A 251 13.52 -0.04 -4.29
C LYS A 251 14.57 0.69 -5.14
N GLY A 252 15.69 0.03 -5.46
CA GLY A 252 16.70 0.55 -6.37
C GLY A 252 16.16 0.84 -7.76
N GLN A 253 15.32 -0.04 -8.32
CA GLN A 253 14.66 0.18 -9.61
C GLN A 253 13.60 1.29 -9.56
N ALA A 254 12.87 1.39 -8.45
CA ALA A 254 11.80 2.37 -8.25
C ALA A 254 12.32 3.81 -8.12
N TYR A 255 13.47 4.00 -7.44
CA TYR A 255 13.97 5.33 -7.06
C TYR A 255 15.37 5.67 -7.59
N GLY A 256 16.13 4.70 -8.15
CA GLY A 256 17.53 4.87 -8.55
C GLY A 256 17.75 5.48 -9.95
N GLY A 257 16.84 6.34 -10.40
CA GLY A 257 16.98 7.09 -11.66
C GLY A 257 18.13 8.09 -11.67
#